data_AF-A0A0N0D6X3-F1
#
_entry.id   AF-A0A0N0D6X3-F1
#
_cell.length_a   1.000
_cell.length_b   1.000
_cell.length_c   1.000
_cell.angle_alpha   90.00
_cell.angle_beta   90.00
_cell.angle_gamma   90.00
#
_symmetry.space_group_name_H-M   'P 1'
#
loop_
_entity.id
_entity.type
_entity.pdbx_description
1 polymer ?
#
loop_
_entity_poly.entity_id
_entity_poly.type
_entity_poly.pdbx_seq_one_letter_code
_entity_poly.pdbx_strand_id
1 'polypeptide(L)'
;MDFNLDSTLSIISLALSIGGLVPIFRLQDQRKALLLAVMISVLVLLSTISLYRVFQHQKEVEYVSGEVINVLGKGPKTINQIDQNIYHIDYAILLEAVEDLVRTDKIHYESMKLFDVQQNEYTVSVYSVIQK
;
A
#
# COMPACT_ATOMS: atom_id res chain seq x y z
N MET A 1 2.95 19.23 -7.74
CA MET A 1 3.66 18.36 -8.71
C MET A 1 4.18 17.21 -7.90
N ASP A 2 3.36 16.17 -7.75
CA ASP A 2 3.75 14.97 -7.00
C ASP A 2 4.75 14.21 -7.86
N PHE A 3 6.03 14.31 -7.47
CA PHE A 3 7.09 13.50 -8.06
C PHE A 3 6.86 12.05 -7.62
N ASN A 4 6.11 11.32 -8.44
CA ASN A 4 5.80 9.93 -8.21
C ASN A 4 7.11 9.12 -8.29
N LEU A 5 7.48 8.44 -7.21
CA LEU A 5 8.78 7.77 -7.08
C LEU A 5 8.99 6.72 -8.17
N ASP A 6 7.90 6.12 -8.64
CA ASP A 6 7.87 5.20 -9.78
C ASP A 6 8.32 5.85 -11.08
N SER A 7 7.98 7.13 -11.28
CA SER A 7 8.45 7.89 -12.44
C SER A 7 9.95 8.16 -12.35
N THR A 8 10.48 8.52 -11.17
CA THR A 8 11.93 8.67 -10.97
C THR A 8 12.69 7.34 -11.11
N LEU A 9 12.16 6.24 -10.58
CA LEU A 9 12.74 4.90 -10.74
C LEU A 9 12.74 4.46 -12.21
N SER A 10 11.67 4.76 -12.94
CA SER A 10 11.57 4.49 -14.38
C SER A 10 12.55 5.34 -15.19
N ILE A 11 12.69 6.63 -14.87
CA ILE A 11 13.66 7.54 -15.51
C ILE A 11 15.10 7.10 -15.21
N ILE A 12 15.41 6.72 -13.96
CA ILE A 12 16.73 6.21 -13.58
C ILE A 12 17.00 4.88 -14.30
N SER A 13 16.02 3.98 -14.39
CA SER A 13 16.15 2.71 -15.11
C SER A 13 16.36 2.91 -16.61
N LEU A 14 15.66 3.87 -17.21
CA LEU A 14 15.82 4.26 -18.61
C LEU A 14 17.20 4.90 -18.85
N ALA A 15 17.64 5.79 -17.96
CA ALA A 15 18.95 6.44 -18.03
C ALA A 15 20.09 5.43 -17.83
N LEU A 16 19.92 4.44 -16.96
CA LEU A 16 20.85 3.32 -16.79
C LEU A 16 20.88 2.40 -18.01
N SER A 17 19.74 2.16 -18.66
CA SER A 17 19.67 1.37 -19.89
C SER A 17 20.38 2.06 -21.06
N ILE A 18 20.11 3.35 -21.29
CA ILE A 18 20.68 4.11 -22.41
C ILE A 18 22.14 4.52 -22.12
N GLY A 19 22.42 5.00 -20.91
CA GLY A 19 23.75 5.48 -20.49
C GLY A 19 24.73 4.37 -20.12
N GLY A 20 24.24 3.21 -19.68
CA GLY A 20 25.07 2.05 -19.35
C GLY A 20 25.54 1.27 -20.59
N LEU A 21 24.73 1.17 -21.64
CA LEU A 21 25.08 0.40 -22.84
C LEU A 21 26.14 1.10 -23.73
N VAL A 22 26.14 2.43 -23.81
CA VAL A 22 27.01 3.18 -24.73
C VAL A 22 28.52 3.08 -24.38
N PRO A 23 28.95 3.15 -23.10
CA PRO A 23 30.37 3.01 -22.72
C PRO A 23 30.87 1.56 -22.72
N ILE A 24 29.99 0.57 -22.57
CA ILE A 24 30.32 -0.87 -22.52
C ILE A 24 30.93 -1.37 -23.83
N PHE A 25 30.77 -0.66 -24.95
CA PHE A 25 31.44 -1.02 -26.20
C PHE A 25 32.82 -0.36 -26.38
N ARG A 26 33.20 0.65 -25.58
CA ARG A 26 34.41 1.48 -25.83
C ARG A 26 35.48 1.50 -24.73
N LEU A 27 35.18 1.02 -23.52
CA LEU A 27 36.12 1.03 -22.37
C LEU A 27 37.05 -0.21 -22.32
N GLN A 28 38.10 -0.19 -21.49
CA GLN A 28 38.89 -1.40 -21.17
C GLN A 28 38.12 -2.31 -20.20
N ASP A 29 38.35 -3.63 -20.26
CA ASP A 29 37.57 -4.65 -19.52
C ASP A 29 37.45 -4.39 -18.02
N GLN A 30 38.51 -3.90 -17.37
CA GLN A 30 38.48 -3.61 -15.92
C GLN A 30 37.53 -2.45 -15.57
N ARG A 31 37.49 -1.39 -16.39
CA ARG A 31 36.59 -0.24 -16.17
C ARG A 31 35.14 -0.59 -16.48
N LYS A 32 34.91 -1.47 -17.46
CA LYS A 32 33.58 -2.02 -17.76
C LYS A 32 33.05 -2.87 -16.61
N ALA A 33 33.88 -3.77 -16.09
CA ALA A 33 33.53 -4.59 -14.93
C ALA A 33 33.19 -3.73 -13.71
N LEU A 34 33.95 -2.66 -13.47
CA LEU A 34 33.67 -1.72 -12.37
C LEU A 34 32.36 -0.95 -12.57
N LEU A 35 32.09 -0.43 -13.77
CA LEU A 35 30.83 0.24 -14.09
C LEU A 35 29.62 -0.69 -13.98
N LEU A 36 29.72 -1.92 -14.48
CA LEU A 36 28.68 -2.92 -14.35
C LEU A 36 28.44 -3.30 -12.89
N ALA A 37 29.50 -3.47 -12.10
CA ALA A 37 29.38 -3.74 -10.68
C ALA A 37 28.64 -2.61 -9.95
N VAL A 38 28.98 -1.35 -10.23
CA VAL A 38 28.29 -0.18 -9.66
C VAL A 38 26.82 -0.14 -10.07
N MET A 39 26.51 -0.35 -11.36
CA MET A 39 25.12 -0.39 -11.83
C MET A 39 24.31 -1.49 -11.15
N ILE A 40 24.87 -2.70 -11.05
CA ILE A 40 24.21 -3.83 -10.39
C ILE A 40 24.01 -3.54 -8.91
N SER A 41 25.02 -2.99 -8.21
CA SER A 41 24.89 -2.62 -6.81
C SER A 41 23.77 -1.58 -6.58
N VAL A 42 23.66 -0.58 -7.45
CA VAL A 42 22.58 0.42 -7.37
C VAL A 42 21.22 -0.24 -7.61
N LEU A 43 21.10 -1.11 -8.61
CA LEU A 43 19.86 -1.83 -8.89
C LEU A 43 19.43 -2.70 -7.71
N VAL A 44 20.37 -3.44 -7.12
CA VAL A 44 20.11 -4.27 -5.92
C VAL A 44 19.67 -3.40 -4.74
N LEU A 45 20.33 -2.26 -4.53
CA LEU A 45 19.99 -1.33 -3.45
C LEU A 45 18.57 -0.76 -3.63
N LEU A 46 18.22 -0.31 -4.84
CA LEU A 46 16.89 0.21 -5.16
C LEU A 46 15.81 -0.87 -5.00
N SER A 47 16.10 -2.09 -5.47
CA SER A 47 15.20 -3.23 -5.31
C SER A 47 14.97 -3.56 -3.84
N THR A 48 16.03 -3.56 -3.03
CA THR A 48 15.97 -3.79 -1.58
C THR A 48 15.14 -2.72 -0.88
N ILE A 49 15.32 -1.44 -1.23
CA ILE A 49 14.52 -0.33 -0.67
C ILE A 49 13.04 -0.48 -1.03
N SER A 50 12.74 -0.84 -2.27
CA SER A 50 11.37 -1.08 -2.72
C SER A 50 10.72 -2.23 -1.95
N LEU A 51 11.41 -3.37 -1.84
CA LEU A 51 10.97 -4.52 -1.06
C LEU A 51 10.74 -4.17 0.42
N TYR A 52 11.65 -3.40 1.01
CA TYR A 52 11.52 -2.98 2.40
C TYR A 52 10.29 -2.11 2.64
N ARG A 53 9.97 -1.21 1.71
CA ARG A 53 8.76 -0.37 1.80
C ARG A 53 7.49 -1.18 1.64
N VAL A 54 7.44 -2.11 0.68
CA VAL A 54 6.30 -3.01 0.51
C VAL A 54 6.09 -3.84 1.78
N PHE A 55 7.17 -4.33 2.38
CA PHE A 55 7.09 -5.09 3.62
C PHE A 55 6.59 -4.24 4.80
N GLN A 56 7.07 -2.99 4.93
CA GLN A 56 6.58 -2.06 5.95
C GLN A 56 5.09 -1.74 5.76
N HIS A 57 4.68 -1.45 4.54
CA HIS A 57 3.28 -1.19 4.20
C HIS A 57 2.38 -2.39 4.52
N GLN A 58 2.78 -3.59 4.11
CA GLN A 58 2.04 -4.82 4.42
C GLN A 58 1.93 -5.05 5.92
N LYS A 59 3.00 -4.82 6.67
CA LYS A 59 3.00 -4.96 8.13
C LYS A 59 2.06 -3.95 8.79
N GLU A 60 2.00 -2.73 8.26
CA GLU A 60 1.07 -1.71 8.71
C GLU A 60 -0.37 -2.11 8.43
N VAL A 61 -0.71 -2.51 7.19
CA VAL A 61 -2.03 -3.03 6.82
C VAL A 61 -2.44 -4.21 7.70
N GLU A 62 -1.53 -5.15 7.99
CA GLU A 62 -1.80 -6.29 8.88
C GLU A 62 -2.11 -5.84 10.32
N TYR A 63 -1.35 -4.87 10.85
CA TYR A 63 -1.60 -4.29 12.16
C TYR A 63 -2.98 -3.61 12.20
N VAL A 64 -3.29 -2.76 11.21
CA VAL A 64 -4.60 -2.09 11.09
C VAL A 64 -5.72 -3.11 10.98
N SER A 65 -5.54 -4.17 10.20
CA SER A 65 -6.53 -5.25 10.06
C SER A 65 -6.88 -5.89 11.40
N GLY A 66 -5.88 -6.12 12.28
CA GLY A 66 -6.10 -6.62 13.63
C GLY A 66 -6.93 -5.65 14.48
N GLU A 67 -6.63 -4.35 14.40
CA GLU A 67 -7.38 -3.31 15.11
C GLU A 67 -8.83 -3.18 14.59
N VAL A 68 -9.04 -3.26 13.27
CA VAL A 68 -10.38 -3.29 12.67
C VAL A 68 -11.20 -4.44 13.22
N ILE A 69 -10.64 -5.65 13.29
CA ILE A 69 -11.32 -6.81 13.86
C ILE A 69 -11.64 -6.58 15.34
N ASN A 70 -10.70 -6.03 16.13
CA ASN A 70 -10.91 -5.73 17.55
C ASN A 70 -12.06 -4.71 17.75
N VAL A 71 -12.13 -3.70 16.89
CA VAL A 71 -13.17 -2.66 16.91
C VAL A 71 -14.52 -3.22 16.51
N LEU A 72 -14.58 -4.06 15.46
CA LEU A 72 -15.80 -4.72 14.99
C LEU A 72 -16.27 -5.86 15.90
N GLY A 73 -15.38 -6.44 16.69
CA GLY A 73 -15.72 -7.44 17.71
C GLY A 73 -16.62 -6.88 18.83
N LYS A 74 -16.67 -5.55 18.98
CA LYS A 74 -17.60 -4.85 19.91
C LYS A 74 -18.98 -4.59 19.30
N GLY A 75 -19.16 -4.88 18.02
CA GLY A 75 -20.42 -4.72 17.29
C GLY A 75 -20.23 -4.09 15.91
N PRO A 76 -21.28 -4.11 15.06
CA PRO A 76 -21.22 -3.58 13.71
C PRO A 76 -20.96 -2.07 13.68
N LYS A 77 -20.11 -1.61 12.75
CA LYS A 77 -19.72 -0.19 12.64
C LYS A 77 -19.57 0.25 11.19
N THR A 78 -19.77 1.54 10.94
CA THR A 78 -19.45 2.15 9.63
C THR A 78 -17.95 2.43 9.50
N ILE A 79 -17.46 2.62 8.27
CA ILE A 79 -16.03 2.94 8.04
C ILE A 79 -15.57 4.16 8.84
N ASN A 80 -16.41 5.21 8.95
CA ASN A 80 -16.11 6.41 9.72
C ASN A 80 -16.03 6.12 11.23
N GLN A 81 -16.87 5.22 11.74
CA GLN A 81 -16.79 4.81 13.12
C GLN A 81 -15.55 3.95 13.37
N ILE A 82 -15.14 3.12 12.41
CA ILE A 82 -13.90 2.35 12.53
C ILE A 82 -12.71 3.32 12.58
N ASP A 83 -12.62 4.26 11.63
CA ASP A 83 -11.59 5.31 11.58
C ASP A 83 -11.47 6.09 12.90
N GLN A 84 -12.58 6.53 13.47
CA GLN A 84 -12.59 7.23 14.77
C GLN A 84 -12.11 6.36 15.94
N ASN A 85 -12.21 5.04 15.86
CA ASN A 85 -11.80 4.13 16.92
C ASN A 85 -10.35 3.67 16.77
N ILE A 86 -9.71 3.85 15.61
CA ILE A 86 -8.33 3.46 15.39
C ILE A 86 -7.47 4.71 15.22
N TYR A 87 -6.62 4.98 16.20
CA TYR A 87 -5.89 6.23 16.30
C TYR A 87 -4.76 6.35 15.27
N HIS A 88 -4.70 7.48 14.54
CA HIS A 88 -3.55 7.92 13.74
C HIS A 88 -3.14 6.98 12.58
N ILE A 89 -4.11 6.58 11.77
CA ILE A 89 -3.84 5.76 10.58
C ILE A 89 -4.16 6.57 9.32
N ASP A 90 -3.35 6.39 8.28
CA ASP A 90 -3.68 6.88 6.95
C ASP A 90 -4.97 6.21 6.46
N TYR A 91 -5.97 7.00 6.08
CA TYR A 91 -7.25 6.51 5.60
C TYR A 91 -7.11 5.50 4.45
N ALA A 92 -6.09 5.62 3.61
CA ALA A 92 -5.81 4.67 2.54
C ALA A 92 -5.46 3.26 3.07
N ILE A 93 -4.66 3.19 4.13
CA ILE A 93 -4.26 1.93 4.78
C ILE A 93 -5.46 1.29 5.48
N LEU A 94 -6.32 2.11 6.11
CA LEU A 94 -7.57 1.63 6.70
C LEU A 94 -8.49 1.00 5.64
N LEU A 95 -8.67 1.68 4.51
CA LEU A 95 -9.52 1.17 3.43
C LEU A 95 -8.98 -0.14 2.86
N GLU A 96 -7.68 -0.20 2.59
CA GLU A 96 -7.01 -1.41 2.12
C GLU A 96 -7.16 -2.57 3.12
N ALA A 97 -6.97 -2.31 4.42
CA ALA A 97 -7.17 -3.31 5.47
C ALA A 97 -8.63 -3.82 5.49
N VAL A 98 -9.62 -2.94 5.40
CA VAL A 98 -11.03 -3.33 5.37
C VAL A 98 -11.36 -4.14 4.12
N GLU A 99 -10.88 -3.73 2.94
CA GLU A 99 -11.06 -4.47 1.69
C GLU A 99 -10.43 -5.86 1.75
N ASP A 100 -9.21 -5.97 2.30
CA ASP A 100 -8.52 -7.24 2.48
C ASP A 100 -9.27 -8.17 3.45
N LEU A 101 -9.83 -7.62 4.53
CA LEU A 101 -10.64 -8.38 5.48
C LEU A 101 -11.98 -8.86 4.87
N VAL A 102 -12.60 -8.04 4.01
CA VAL A 102 -13.80 -8.45 3.25
C VAL A 102 -13.42 -9.56 2.25
N ARG A 103 -12.36 -9.37 1.48
CA ARG A 103 -11.89 -10.34 0.47
C ARG A 103 -11.51 -11.69 1.08
N THR A 104 -11.04 -11.69 2.32
CA THR A 104 -10.65 -12.91 3.05
C THR A 104 -11.76 -13.51 3.91
N ASP A 105 -13.00 -13.03 3.73
CA ASP A 105 -14.19 -13.50 4.47
C ASP A 105 -14.02 -13.46 6.00
N LYS A 106 -13.27 -12.47 6.50
CA LYS A 106 -13.13 -12.22 7.95
C LYS A 106 -14.21 -11.27 8.47
N ILE A 107 -14.64 -10.34 7.63
CA ILE A 107 -15.71 -9.39 7.93
C ILE A 107 -16.72 -9.37 6.78
N HIS A 108 -18.00 -9.13 7.12
CA HIS A 108 -19.07 -8.91 6.16
C HIS A 108 -19.38 -7.41 6.09
N TYR A 109 -19.85 -6.93 4.94
CA TYR A 109 -20.42 -5.59 4.80
C TYR A 109 -21.88 -5.67 4.38
N GLU A 110 -22.73 -4.83 4.98
CA GLU A 110 -24.14 -4.70 4.63
C GLU A 110 -24.47 -3.24 4.37
N SER A 111 -25.33 -2.98 3.40
CA SER A 111 -25.84 -1.63 3.14
C SER A 111 -27.08 -1.39 3.98
N MET A 112 -27.00 -0.45 4.92
CA MET A 112 -28.12 -0.02 5.76
C MET A 112 -28.64 1.33 5.29
N LYS A 113 -29.97 1.46 5.21
CA LYS A 113 -30.63 2.73 4.93
C LYS A 113 -30.84 3.48 6.25
N LEU A 114 -30.30 4.68 6.34
CA LEU A 114 -30.50 5.61 7.44
C LEU A 114 -31.26 6.84 6.95
N PHE A 115 -32.06 7.43 7.83
CA PHE A 115 -32.76 8.68 7.57
C PHE A 115 -32.14 9.80 8.38
N ASP A 116 -31.88 10.95 7.77
CA ASP A 116 -31.49 12.14 8.53
C ASP A 116 -32.69 12.79 9.24
N VAL A 117 -32.41 13.86 9.98
CA VAL A 117 -33.40 14.66 10.71
C VAL A 117 -34.42 15.32 9.77
N GLN A 118 -34.08 15.46 8.48
CA GLN A 118 -34.92 16.01 7.42
C GLN A 118 -35.65 14.92 6.60
N GLN A 119 -35.57 13.64 7.02
CA GLN A 119 -36.12 12.47 6.32
C GLN A 119 -35.48 12.15 4.96
N ASN A 120 -34.29 12.68 4.67
CA ASN A 120 -33.54 12.24 3.50
C ASN A 120 -32.94 10.84 3.76
N GLU A 121 -33.06 9.96 2.77
CA GLU A 121 -32.55 8.59 2.82
C GLU A 121 -31.09 8.55 2.38
N TYR A 122 -30.24 7.93 3.21
CA TYR A 122 -28.84 7.68 2.90
C TYR A 122 -28.54 6.20 3.06
N THR A 123 -27.74 5.67 2.15
CA THR A 123 -27.21 4.31 2.27
C THR A 123 -25.82 4.39 2.87
N VAL A 124 -25.60 3.67 3.96
CA VAL A 124 -24.29 3.54 4.60
C VAL A 124 -23.89 2.08 4.70
N SER A 125 -22.62 1.82 4.40
CA SER A 125 -22.00 0.51 4.58
C SER A 125 -21.67 0.30 6.06
N VAL A 126 -22.19 -0.79 6.62
CA VAL A 126 -21.93 -1.26 7.97
C VAL A 126 -21.15 -2.56 7.88
N TYR A 127 -20.06 -2.66 8.62
CA TYR A 127 -19.17 -3.82 8.65
C TYR A 127 -19.36 -4.59 9.96
N SER A 128 -19.25 -5.91 9.91
CA SER A 128 -19.37 -6.80 11.08
C SER A 128 -18.43 -7.99 10.96
N VAL A 129 -17.96 -8.53 12.09
CA VAL A 129 -17.15 -9.75 12.09
C VAL A 129 -18.04 -10.96 11.81
N ILE A 130 -17.57 -11.87 10.94
CA ILE A 130 -18.28 -13.13 10.70
C ILE A 130 -18.13 -14.02 11.94
N GLN A 131 -19.23 -14.20 12.67
CA GLN A 131 -19.29 -15.17 13.77
C GLN A 131 -19.42 -16.57 13.16
N LYS A 132 -18.37 -17.39 13.30
CA LYS A 132 -18.44 -18.83 13.05
C LYS A 132 -19.02 -19.56 14.24
#